data_AF-V5G1V3-F1
#
_entry.id   AF-V5G1V3-F1
#
_cell.length_a   1.000
_cell.length_b   1.000
_cell.length_c   1.000
_cell.angle_alpha   90.00
_cell.angle_beta   90.00
_cell.angle_gamma   90.00
#
_symmetry.space_group_name_H-M   'P 1'
#
loop_
_entity.id
_entity.type
_entity.pdbx_description
1 polymer ?
#
loop_
_entity_poly.entity_id
_entity_poly.type
_entity_poly.pdbx_seq_one_letter_code
_entity_poly.pdbx_strand_id
1 'polypeptide(L)'
;MSANKDIATLSEKVKEVLPERFRNDVWYLIIASTLVACGKPEELGPLYTYITESGSGHALDYEAQKRVKARLSDLLMKEWTLVGIPVVVMAITALAKVEKGVKQEDINVPEKRKSIDINSTIPERGTKFLQAVYKENLAPIFASWGSYGPDFEWMEKAVIYGLFLSDHEILSPVETELICVSAIMCGGWRAPTIWHLRGLRRMGVSEADVELVQQAIEIVAKWSGKDVTGWPRVKDVPDVIDD
;
A
#
# COMPACT_ATOMS: atom_id res chain seq x y z
N MET A 1 31.94 0.35 -4.31
CA MET A 1 31.43 -0.29 -5.55
C MET A 1 29.92 -0.18 -5.54
N SER A 2 29.38 0.89 -6.13
CA SER A 2 27.94 1.15 -6.20
C SER A 2 27.41 0.42 -7.43
N ALA A 3 26.92 -0.82 -7.25
CA ALA A 3 26.08 -1.45 -8.27
C ALA A 3 24.91 -0.49 -8.52
N ASN A 4 24.75 -0.04 -9.76
CA ASN A 4 23.70 0.87 -10.20
C ASN A 4 22.36 0.48 -9.56
N LYS A 5 21.95 1.24 -8.56
CA LYS A 5 20.62 1.21 -7.96
C LYS A 5 19.66 1.92 -8.91
N ASP A 6 19.46 1.33 -10.08
CA ASP A 6 18.59 1.88 -11.10
C ASP A 6 17.15 1.40 -10.85
N ILE A 7 16.24 2.37 -10.72
CA ILE A 7 14.81 2.14 -10.50
C ILE A 7 14.17 1.41 -11.69
N ALA A 8 14.67 1.59 -12.92
CA ALA A 8 14.16 0.84 -14.06
C ALA A 8 14.48 -0.66 -13.91
N THR A 9 15.72 -1.00 -13.59
CA THR A 9 16.14 -2.39 -13.31
C THR A 9 15.36 -3.00 -12.15
N LEU A 10 15.11 -2.25 -11.07
CA LEU A 10 14.28 -2.71 -9.96
C LEU A 10 12.85 -3.00 -10.42
N SER A 11 12.28 -2.11 -11.21
CA SER A 11 10.90 -2.20 -11.71
C SER A 11 10.70 -3.44 -12.58
N GLU A 12 11.63 -3.72 -13.50
CA GLU A 12 11.55 -4.92 -14.35
C GLU A 12 11.62 -6.22 -13.54
N LYS A 13 12.54 -6.31 -12.57
CA LYS A 13 12.63 -7.49 -11.68
C LYS A 13 11.34 -7.74 -10.89
N VAL A 14 10.69 -6.66 -10.43
CA VAL A 14 9.41 -6.77 -9.71
C VAL A 14 8.30 -7.24 -10.66
N LYS A 15 8.23 -6.68 -11.88
CA LYS A 15 7.24 -7.09 -12.90
C LYS A 15 7.40 -8.57 -13.28
N GLU A 16 8.63 -9.06 -13.43
CA GLU A 16 8.92 -10.47 -13.78
C GLU A 16 8.34 -11.46 -12.76
N VAL A 17 8.37 -11.11 -11.48
CA VAL A 17 7.91 -11.97 -10.39
C VAL A 17 6.42 -11.82 -10.12
N LEU A 18 5.86 -10.62 -10.25
CA LEU A 18 4.44 -10.39 -9.95
C LEU A 18 3.52 -11.25 -10.83
N PRO A 19 2.41 -11.76 -10.27
CA PRO A 19 1.40 -12.46 -11.06
C PRO A 19 0.78 -11.51 -12.08
N GLU A 20 0.30 -12.07 -13.19
CA GLU A 20 -0.20 -11.30 -14.34
C GLU A 20 -1.24 -10.24 -13.94
N ARG A 21 -2.14 -10.58 -13.01
CA ARG A 21 -3.18 -9.69 -12.48
C ARG A 21 -2.66 -8.40 -11.86
N PHE A 22 -1.42 -8.36 -11.37
CA PHE A 22 -0.81 -7.19 -10.73
C PHE A 22 0.31 -6.56 -11.56
N ARG A 23 0.82 -7.26 -12.57
CA ARG A 23 1.96 -6.83 -13.39
C ARG A 23 1.69 -5.60 -14.24
N ASN A 24 0.45 -5.40 -14.70
CA ASN A 24 0.16 -4.34 -15.66
C ASN A 24 0.02 -2.96 -15.00
N ASP A 25 -0.58 -2.88 -13.82
CA ASP A 25 -1.06 -1.60 -13.28
C ASP A 25 -0.99 -1.45 -11.75
N VAL A 26 -0.47 -2.47 -11.06
CA VAL A 26 -0.36 -2.49 -9.58
C VAL A 26 1.10 -2.58 -9.12
N TRP A 27 2.00 -3.06 -9.98
CA TRP A 27 3.42 -3.24 -9.68
C TRP A 27 4.07 -2.01 -9.02
N TYR A 28 3.78 -0.81 -9.52
CA TYR A 28 4.38 0.42 -9.00
C TYR A 28 3.84 0.83 -7.64
N LEU A 29 2.63 0.40 -7.25
CA LEU A 29 2.09 0.64 -5.91
C LEU A 29 2.84 -0.20 -4.87
N ILE A 30 3.13 -1.46 -5.20
CA ILE A 30 3.94 -2.35 -4.35
C ILE A 30 5.35 -1.78 -4.19
N ILE A 31 5.98 -1.33 -5.29
CA ILE A 31 7.30 -0.70 -5.23
C ILE A 31 7.26 0.58 -4.40
N ALA A 32 6.33 1.51 -4.68
CA ALA A 32 6.25 2.79 -4.00
C ALA A 32 6.04 2.61 -2.49
N SER A 33 5.06 1.79 -2.08
CA SER A 33 4.81 1.50 -0.66
C SER A 33 6.04 0.88 0.01
N THR A 34 6.65 -0.12 -0.64
CA THR A 34 7.85 -0.77 -0.08
C THR A 34 9.03 0.20 0.05
N LEU A 35 9.24 1.10 -0.91
CA LEU A 35 10.28 2.13 -0.84
C LEU A 35 10.04 3.10 0.32
N VAL A 36 8.81 3.60 0.48
CA VAL A 36 8.43 4.49 1.59
C VAL A 36 8.67 3.80 2.92
N ALA A 37 8.11 2.60 3.12
CA ALA A 37 8.26 1.84 4.36
C ALA A 37 9.71 1.42 4.67
N CYS A 38 10.56 1.29 3.64
CA CYS A 38 11.99 1.04 3.81
C CYS A 38 12.83 2.30 4.05
N GLY A 39 12.23 3.48 4.19
CA GLY A 39 12.94 4.73 4.40
C GLY A 39 13.66 5.24 3.15
N LYS A 40 13.12 4.94 1.97
CA LYS A 40 13.57 5.45 0.66
C LYS A 40 12.49 6.31 -0.04
N PRO A 41 11.84 7.27 0.65
CA PRO A 41 10.75 8.05 0.06
C PRO A 41 11.17 8.91 -1.14
N GLU A 42 12.43 9.32 -1.22
CA GLU A 42 12.95 10.15 -2.31
C GLU A 42 12.99 9.42 -3.67
N GLU A 43 12.99 8.08 -3.64
CA GLU A 43 12.99 7.24 -4.83
C GLU A 43 11.64 7.25 -5.58
N LEU A 44 10.59 7.82 -4.98
CA LEU A 44 9.30 7.99 -5.66
C LEU A 44 9.40 8.98 -6.84
N GLY A 45 10.32 9.94 -6.81
CA GLY A 45 10.57 10.83 -7.95
C GLY A 45 11.07 10.05 -9.16
N PRO A 46 12.24 9.37 -9.08
CA PRO A 46 12.72 8.49 -10.13
C PRO A 46 11.71 7.43 -10.59
N LEU A 47 10.95 6.82 -9.66
CA LEU A 47 9.88 5.87 -9.99
C LEU A 47 8.78 6.52 -10.83
N TYR A 48 8.32 7.71 -10.45
CA TYR A 48 7.31 8.45 -11.21
C TYR A 48 7.80 8.82 -12.61
N THR A 49 9.04 9.32 -12.72
CA THR A 49 9.66 9.61 -14.02
C THR A 49 9.75 8.35 -14.87
N TYR A 50 10.18 7.23 -14.30
CA TYR A 50 10.25 5.96 -15.02
C TYR A 50 8.87 5.52 -15.52
N ILE A 51 7.82 5.56 -14.68
CA ILE A 51 6.45 5.18 -15.08
C ILE A 51 5.93 6.08 -16.20
N THR A 52 6.18 7.39 -16.12
CA THR A 52 5.58 8.39 -17.02
C THR A 52 6.35 8.61 -18.32
N GLU A 53 7.67 8.40 -18.32
CA GLU A 53 8.54 8.73 -19.47
C GLU A 53 9.14 7.49 -20.17
N SER A 54 9.31 6.35 -19.50
CA SER A 54 10.17 5.26 -20.02
C SER A 54 9.64 3.83 -19.86
N GLY A 55 8.79 3.56 -18.87
CA GLY A 55 8.40 2.20 -18.46
C GLY A 55 7.47 1.45 -19.42
N SER A 56 6.86 2.16 -20.37
CA SER A 56 5.93 1.65 -21.39
C SER A 56 6.49 1.70 -22.82
N GLY A 57 7.78 2.06 -23.00
CA GLY A 57 8.39 2.27 -24.32
C GLY A 57 7.96 3.57 -25.02
N HIS A 58 6.95 4.26 -24.48
CA HIS A 58 6.49 5.59 -24.89
C HIS A 58 6.03 6.37 -23.65
N ALA A 59 6.13 7.70 -23.69
CA ALA A 59 5.62 8.56 -22.63
C ALA A 59 4.10 8.41 -22.48
N LEU A 60 3.63 8.38 -21.23
CA LEU A 60 2.22 8.32 -20.91
C LEU A 60 1.51 9.62 -21.33
N ASP A 61 0.27 9.49 -21.82
CA ASP A 61 -0.58 10.65 -22.07
C ASP A 61 -0.99 11.35 -20.76
N TYR A 62 -1.60 12.53 -20.90
CA TYR A 62 -1.99 13.37 -19.77
C TYR A 62 -2.95 12.66 -18.79
N GLU A 63 -3.93 11.92 -19.28
CA GLU A 63 -4.91 11.24 -18.43
C GLU A 63 -4.27 10.06 -17.68
N ALA A 64 -3.38 9.32 -18.32
CA ALA A 64 -2.58 8.27 -17.69
C ALA A 64 -1.64 8.83 -16.61
N GLN A 65 -0.97 9.97 -16.86
CA GLN A 65 -0.14 10.64 -15.85
C GLN A 65 -0.98 11.10 -14.64
N LYS A 66 -2.14 11.71 -14.90
CA LYS A 66 -3.08 12.14 -13.86
C LYS A 66 -3.58 10.96 -13.02
N ARG A 67 -3.85 9.82 -13.66
CA ARG A 67 -4.23 8.57 -12.98
C ARG A 67 -3.10 8.03 -12.09
N VAL A 68 -1.86 7.96 -12.59
CA VAL A 68 -0.70 7.52 -11.80
C VAL A 68 -0.51 8.42 -10.58
N LYS A 69 -0.58 9.75 -10.77
CA LYS A 69 -0.49 10.69 -9.66
C LYS A 69 -1.62 10.49 -8.64
N ALA A 70 -2.86 10.31 -9.09
CA ALA A 70 -3.99 10.08 -8.19
C ALA A 70 -3.79 8.81 -7.35
N ARG A 71 -3.33 7.72 -7.97
CA ARG A 71 -3.07 6.43 -7.30
C ARG A 71 -1.91 6.52 -6.30
N LEU A 72 -0.80 7.18 -6.64
CA LEU A 72 0.31 7.41 -5.70
C LEU A 72 -0.09 8.36 -4.55
N SER A 73 -0.93 9.37 -4.83
CA SER A 73 -1.46 10.24 -3.79
C SER A 73 -2.36 9.47 -2.81
N ASP A 74 -3.22 8.59 -3.32
CA ASP A 74 -4.10 7.76 -2.49
C ASP A 74 -3.31 6.72 -1.68
N LEU A 75 -2.29 6.10 -2.27
CA LEU A 75 -1.33 5.24 -1.56
C LEU A 75 -0.72 5.97 -0.37
N LEU A 76 -0.13 7.15 -0.58
CA LEU A 76 0.53 7.92 0.48
C LEU A 76 -0.46 8.40 1.57
N MET A 77 -1.68 8.74 1.17
CA MET A 77 -2.78 9.10 2.07
C MET A 77 -3.29 7.92 2.91
N LYS A 78 -3.03 6.68 2.50
CA LYS A 78 -3.36 5.47 3.26
C LYS A 78 -2.18 5.02 4.12
N GLU A 79 -1.00 4.98 3.51
CA GLU A 79 0.20 4.42 4.10
C GLU A 79 0.75 5.23 5.28
N TRP A 80 0.48 6.54 5.39
CA TRP A 80 0.93 7.35 6.54
C TRP A 80 0.46 6.77 7.89
N THR A 81 -0.67 6.05 7.90
CA THR A 81 -1.20 5.37 9.09
C THR A 81 -0.29 4.25 9.60
N LEU A 82 0.61 3.74 8.74
CA LEU A 82 1.51 2.61 9.01
C LEU A 82 2.96 3.05 9.16
N VAL A 83 3.40 4.06 8.39
CA VAL A 83 4.82 4.48 8.31
C VAL A 83 5.09 5.86 8.94
N GLY A 84 4.03 6.60 9.27
CA GLY A 84 4.12 7.95 9.83
C GLY A 84 4.22 9.06 8.78
N ILE A 85 3.66 10.23 9.13
CA ILE A 85 3.56 11.39 8.22
C ILE A 85 4.91 11.96 7.74
N PRO A 86 6.03 11.98 8.51
CA PRO A 86 7.26 12.61 8.01
C PRO A 86 7.83 11.95 6.75
N VAL A 87 7.79 10.61 6.67
CA VAL A 87 8.29 9.85 5.51
C VAL A 87 7.40 10.11 4.29
N VAL A 88 6.08 10.20 4.50
CA VAL A 88 5.12 10.52 3.44
C VAL A 88 5.31 11.95 2.91
N VAL A 89 5.61 12.92 3.77
CA VAL A 89 5.91 14.30 3.34
C VAL A 89 7.16 14.35 2.45
N MET A 90 8.20 13.56 2.77
CA MET A 90 9.37 13.45 1.89
C MET A 90 8.99 12.82 0.53
N ALA A 91 8.12 11.80 0.54
CA ALA A 91 7.70 11.08 -0.65
C ALA A 91 6.88 11.97 -1.60
N ILE A 92 5.88 12.69 -1.08
CA ILE A 92 5.09 13.64 -1.89
C ILE A 92 5.95 14.80 -2.41
N THR A 93 6.94 15.25 -1.65
CA THR A 93 7.90 16.26 -2.09
C THR A 93 8.75 15.76 -3.26
N ALA A 94 9.17 14.49 -3.24
CA ALA A 94 9.91 13.88 -4.34
C ALA A 94 9.08 13.76 -5.62
N LEU A 95 7.80 13.38 -5.49
CA LEU A 95 6.85 13.36 -6.61
C LEU A 95 6.62 14.76 -7.20
N ALA A 96 6.35 15.75 -6.35
CA ALA A 96 6.05 17.12 -6.77
C ALA A 96 7.21 17.79 -7.53
N LYS A 97 8.47 17.39 -7.27
CA LYS A 97 9.64 17.91 -7.99
C LYS A 97 9.72 17.46 -9.45
N VAL A 98 9.14 16.31 -9.79
CA VAL A 98 9.25 15.70 -11.13
C VAL A 98 7.93 15.69 -11.90
N GLU A 99 6.80 15.93 -11.22
CA GLU A 99 5.50 16.08 -11.86
C GLU A 99 5.49 17.27 -12.81
N LYS A 100 5.17 17.02 -14.09
CA LYS A 100 5.08 18.06 -15.14
C LYS A 100 3.67 18.22 -15.69
N GLY A 101 2.82 17.19 -15.52
CA GLY A 101 1.49 17.13 -16.15
C GLY A 101 0.45 17.95 -15.40
N VAL A 102 0.28 17.71 -14.10
CA VAL A 102 -0.83 18.27 -13.31
C VAL A 102 -0.40 19.56 -12.62
N LYS A 103 -1.17 20.64 -12.78
CA LYS A 103 -0.88 21.91 -12.10
C LYS A 103 -1.60 21.99 -10.76
N GLN A 104 -0.93 22.59 -9.77
CA GLN A 104 -1.50 22.79 -8.43
C GLN A 104 -2.81 23.59 -8.45
N GLU A 105 -2.91 24.60 -9.32
CA GLU A 105 -4.09 25.46 -9.48
C GLU A 105 -5.35 24.71 -9.93
N ASP A 106 -5.19 23.54 -10.55
CA ASP A 106 -6.29 22.70 -11.01
C ASP A 106 -6.80 21.73 -9.91
N ILE A 107 -6.15 21.73 -8.74
CA ILE A 107 -6.42 20.75 -7.67
C ILE A 107 -7.14 21.41 -6.50
N ASN A 108 -8.32 20.88 -6.18
CA ASN A 108 -9.10 21.28 -5.01
C ASN A 108 -9.11 20.16 -3.96
N VAL A 109 -9.29 20.55 -2.69
CA VAL A 109 -9.63 19.58 -1.64
C VAL A 109 -10.96 18.92 -2.00
N PRO A 110 -11.03 17.57 -2.10
CA PRO A 110 -12.26 16.87 -2.42
C PRO A 110 -13.40 17.22 -1.45
N GLU A 111 -14.62 17.39 -1.93
CA GLU A 111 -15.80 17.72 -1.09
C GLU A 111 -16.00 16.74 0.07
N LYS A 112 -15.74 15.44 -0.17
CA LYS A 112 -15.79 14.39 0.85
C LYS A 112 -14.86 14.63 2.06
N ARG A 113 -13.83 15.47 1.92
CA ARG A 113 -12.92 15.86 3.00
C ARG A 113 -13.33 17.15 3.71
N LYS A 114 -14.31 17.89 3.16
CA LYS A 114 -14.83 19.13 3.77
C LYS A 114 -15.96 18.85 4.75
N SER A 115 -16.71 17.77 4.55
CA SER A 115 -17.76 17.31 5.45
C SER A 115 -17.60 15.81 5.70
N ILE A 116 -17.01 15.45 6.84
CA ILE A 116 -16.71 14.07 7.22
C ILE A 116 -17.71 13.62 8.28
N ASP A 117 -18.49 12.60 7.97
CA ASP A 117 -19.34 11.93 8.95
C ASP A 117 -18.54 10.87 9.72
N ILE A 118 -17.82 11.34 10.74
CA ILE A 118 -16.94 10.52 11.59
C ILE A 118 -17.71 9.60 12.55
N ASN A 119 -19.03 9.76 12.68
CA ASN A 119 -19.83 9.05 13.68
C ASN A 119 -20.72 7.94 13.09
N SER A 120 -20.99 7.93 11.77
CA SER A 120 -21.77 6.84 11.16
C SER A 120 -21.13 6.25 9.90
N THR A 121 -21.12 6.98 8.78
CA THR A 121 -20.69 6.47 7.47
C THR A 121 -19.24 5.98 7.48
N ILE A 122 -18.34 6.74 8.12
CA ILE A 122 -16.91 6.43 8.17
C ILE A 122 -16.62 5.19 9.03
N PRO A 123 -17.08 5.08 10.29
CA PRO A 123 -16.97 3.86 11.07
C PRO A 123 -17.60 2.63 10.40
N GLU A 124 -18.73 2.79 9.70
CA GLU A 124 -19.41 1.67 9.03
C GLU A 124 -18.54 1.08 7.92
N ARG A 125 -17.99 1.91 7.02
CA ARG A 125 -17.11 1.41 5.95
C ARG A 125 -15.82 0.82 6.50
N GLY A 126 -15.25 1.43 7.55
CA GLY A 126 -14.07 0.91 8.24
C GLY A 126 -14.32 -0.47 8.84
N THR A 127 -15.46 -0.64 9.52
CA THR A 127 -15.86 -1.93 10.09
C THR A 127 -16.06 -2.99 9.01
N LYS A 128 -16.66 -2.65 7.86
CA LYS A 128 -16.82 -3.59 6.73
C LYS A 128 -15.47 -4.06 6.19
N PHE A 129 -14.51 -3.16 6.00
CA PHE A 129 -13.19 -3.53 5.49
C PHE A 129 -12.37 -4.32 6.52
N LEU A 130 -12.41 -3.93 7.80
CA LEU A 130 -11.85 -4.71 8.91
C LEU A 130 -12.41 -6.14 8.91
N GLN A 131 -13.73 -6.30 8.74
CA GLN A 131 -14.35 -7.61 8.71
C GLN A 131 -13.92 -8.45 7.50
N ALA A 132 -13.66 -7.82 6.35
CA ALA A 132 -13.12 -8.51 5.17
C ALA A 132 -11.68 -9.01 5.40
N VAL A 133 -10.83 -8.19 6.03
CA VAL A 133 -9.42 -8.55 6.34
C VAL A 133 -9.34 -9.58 7.46
N TYR A 134 -10.03 -9.34 8.57
CA TYR A 134 -9.80 -10.09 9.82
C TYR A 134 -10.86 -11.16 10.10
N LYS A 135 -12.04 -11.13 9.46
CA LYS A 135 -13.15 -12.06 9.67
C LYS A 135 -13.35 -12.40 11.16
N GLU A 136 -13.32 -13.69 11.52
CA GLU A 136 -13.48 -14.19 12.88
C GLU A 136 -12.32 -13.81 13.82
N ASN A 137 -11.18 -13.36 13.29
CA ASN A 137 -10.06 -12.89 14.10
C ASN A 137 -10.23 -11.45 14.60
N LEU A 138 -11.17 -10.66 14.06
CA LEU A 138 -11.32 -9.25 14.42
C LEU A 138 -11.64 -9.05 15.90
N ALA A 139 -12.68 -9.73 16.40
CA ALA A 139 -13.11 -9.59 17.79
C ALA A 139 -12.04 -10.06 18.80
N PRO A 140 -11.33 -11.20 18.59
CA PRO A 140 -10.18 -11.57 19.40
C PRO A 140 -9.04 -10.53 19.41
N ILE A 141 -8.75 -9.90 18.26
CA ILE A 141 -7.73 -8.84 18.18
C ILE A 141 -8.15 -7.66 19.06
N PHE A 142 -9.39 -7.17 18.94
CA PHE A 142 -9.86 -6.04 19.75
C PHE A 142 -9.91 -6.37 21.24
N ALA A 143 -10.32 -7.58 21.61
CA ALA A 143 -10.33 -8.03 22.99
C ALA A 143 -8.93 -8.09 23.62
N SER A 144 -7.87 -8.24 22.82
CA SER A 144 -6.48 -8.29 23.29
C SER A 144 -5.95 -6.94 23.81
N TRP A 145 -6.63 -5.83 23.52
CA TRP A 145 -6.17 -4.49 23.90
C TRP A 145 -6.53 -4.07 25.33
N GLY A 146 -7.31 -4.88 26.04
CA GLY A 146 -7.66 -4.63 27.44
C GLY A 146 -8.36 -3.28 27.64
N SER A 147 -7.92 -2.50 28.64
CA SER A 147 -8.52 -1.19 28.96
C SER A 147 -8.32 -0.13 27.90
N TYR A 148 -7.37 -0.29 26.98
CA TYR A 148 -7.15 0.62 25.85
C TYR A 148 -8.11 0.35 24.68
N GLY A 149 -8.84 -0.78 24.74
CA GLY A 149 -9.67 -1.30 23.64
C GLY A 149 -10.67 -0.31 23.06
N PRO A 150 -11.53 0.36 23.86
CA PRO A 150 -12.58 1.22 23.32
C PRO A 150 -12.05 2.37 22.42
N ASP A 151 -10.99 3.06 22.87
CA ASP A 151 -10.41 4.18 22.12
C ASP A 151 -9.69 3.70 20.86
N PHE A 152 -8.95 2.59 20.95
CA PHE A 152 -8.25 2.01 19.80
C PHE A 152 -9.23 1.40 18.79
N GLU A 153 -10.32 0.79 19.24
CA GLU A 153 -11.37 0.29 18.37
C GLU A 153 -12.05 1.43 17.60
N TRP A 154 -12.33 2.55 18.26
CA TRP A 154 -12.81 3.75 17.58
C TRP A 154 -11.77 4.26 16.57
N MET A 155 -10.49 4.37 16.97
CA MET A 155 -9.42 4.83 16.09
C MET A 155 -9.29 3.95 14.84
N GLU A 156 -9.34 2.63 15.00
CA GLU A 156 -9.25 1.67 13.91
C GLU A 156 -10.46 1.76 12.99
N LYS A 157 -11.68 1.72 13.55
CA LYS A 157 -12.93 1.78 12.75
C LYS A 157 -13.14 3.11 12.06
N ALA A 158 -12.91 4.23 12.75
CA ALA A 158 -13.27 5.55 12.27
C ALA A 158 -12.10 6.25 11.56
N VAL A 159 -10.87 6.12 12.05
CA VAL A 159 -9.73 6.89 11.54
C VAL A 159 -8.91 6.05 10.57
N ILE A 160 -8.29 4.98 11.04
CA ILE A 160 -7.33 4.20 10.23
C ILE A 160 -8.05 3.50 9.09
N TYR A 161 -8.92 2.54 9.40
CA TYR A 161 -9.69 1.85 8.38
C TYR A 161 -10.79 2.75 7.82
N GLY A 162 -11.57 3.39 8.68
CA GLY A 162 -12.68 4.24 8.26
C GLY A 162 -12.24 5.34 7.31
N LEU A 163 -11.48 6.33 7.79
CA LEU A 163 -11.20 7.53 7.02
C LEU A 163 -10.22 7.29 5.87
N PHE A 164 -9.22 6.41 6.05
CA PHE A 164 -8.15 6.23 5.07
C PHE A 164 -8.21 4.89 4.33
N LEU A 165 -7.98 3.76 4.99
CA LEU A 165 -7.76 2.49 4.27
C LEU A 165 -9.01 2.04 3.47
N SER A 166 -10.21 2.30 3.99
CA SER A 166 -11.48 1.90 3.34
C SER A 166 -12.02 2.92 2.35
N ASP A 167 -11.30 4.00 2.07
CA ASP A 167 -11.65 4.93 0.98
C ASP A 167 -11.21 4.32 -0.36
N HIS A 168 -12.08 3.51 -0.95
CA HIS A 168 -11.77 2.74 -2.16
C HIS A 168 -12.12 3.44 -3.48
N GLU A 169 -12.23 4.78 -3.49
CA GLU A 169 -12.58 5.53 -4.71
C GLU A 169 -11.48 5.47 -5.78
N ILE A 170 -10.20 5.38 -5.37
CA ILE A 170 -9.04 5.36 -6.27
C ILE A 170 -8.33 4.00 -6.26
N LEU A 171 -7.88 3.54 -5.09
CA LEU A 171 -7.37 2.17 -4.93
C LEU A 171 -8.49 1.25 -4.45
N SER A 172 -8.65 0.13 -5.13
CA SER A 172 -9.57 -0.95 -4.78
C SER A 172 -9.21 -1.59 -3.42
N PRO A 173 -10.12 -2.39 -2.80
CA PRO A 173 -9.83 -3.09 -1.56
C PRO A 173 -8.55 -3.95 -1.60
N VAL A 174 -8.33 -4.67 -2.72
CA VAL A 174 -7.14 -5.51 -2.90
C VAL A 174 -5.89 -4.65 -3.05
N GLU A 175 -5.94 -3.54 -3.78
CA GLU A 175 -4.79 -2.63 -3.92
C GLU A 175 -4.45 -1.94 -2.60
N THR A 176 -5.45 -1.55 -1.80
CA THR A 176 -5.23 -1.07 -0.42
C THR A 176 -4.54 -2.14 0.41
N GLU A 177 -5.00 -3.39 0.37
CA GLU A 177 -4.40 -4.45 1.17
C GLU A 177 -2.95 -4.79 0.71
N LEU A 178 -2.67 -4.68 -0.59
CA LEU A 178 -1.31 -4.82 -1.14
C LEU A 178 -0.35 -3.76 -0.59
N ILE A 179 -0.78 -2.49 -0.48
CA ILE A 179 0.07 -1.44 0.12
C ILE A 179 0.18 -1.63 1.64
N CYS A 180 -0.88 -2.08 2.33
CA CYS A 180 -0.84 -2.37 3.75
C CYS A 180 0.19 -3.48 4.07
N VAL A 181 0.12 -4.62 3.37
CA VAL A 181 1.05 -5.73 3.61
C VAL A 181 2.49 -5.34 3.24
N SER A 182 2.67 -4.55 2.17
CA SER A 182 3.99 -4.04 1.77
C SER A 182 4.62 -3.19 2.87
N ALA A 183 3.88 -2.22 3.40
CA ALA A 183 4.34 -1.35 4.47
C ALA A 183 4.64 -2.11 5.77
N ILE A 184 3.72 -2.99 6.17
CA ILE A 184 3.81 -3.73 7.43
C ILE A 184 4.95 -4.74 7.43
N MET A 185 5.15 -5.47 6.33
CA MET A 185 6.29 -6.40 6.18
C MET A 185 7.62 -5.66 6.34
N CYS A 186 7.74 -4.48 5.72
CA CYS A 186 8.96 -3.67 5.76
C CYS A 186 9.21 -2.99 7.11
N GLY A 187 8.15 -2.81 7.90
CA GLY A 187 8.21 -2.43 9.30
C GLY A 187 8.74 -3.53 10.23
N GLY A 188 8.77 -4.79 9.79
CA GLY A 188 9.26 -5.93 10.57
C GLY A 188 8.27 -6.47 11.61
N TRP A 189 6.99 -6.13 11.49
CA TRP A 189 5.97 -6.50 12.47
C TRP A 189 5.37 -7.87 12.18
N ARG A 190 5.87 -8.91 12.87
CA ARG A 190 5.50 -10.31 12.61
C ARG A 190 3.99 -10.58 12.69
N ALA A 191 3.33 -10.18 13.77
CA ALA A 191 1.90 -10.48 13.97
C ALA A 191 1.00 -9.75 12.95
N PRO A 192 1.14 -8.42 12.75
CA PRO A 192 0.42 -7.72 11.68
C PRO A 192 0.71 -8.27 10.27
N THR A 193 1.95 -8.66 9.98
CA THR A 193 2.30 -9.29 8.70
C THR A 193 1.45 -10.55 8.47
N ILE A 194 1.35 -11.42 9.48
CA ILE A 194 0.52 -12.63 9.39
C ILE A 194 -0.94 -12.27 9.10
N TRP A 195 -1.48 -11.25 9.76
CA TRP A 195 -2.87 -10.86 9.57
C TRP A 195 -3.14 -10.31 8.16
N HIS A 196 -2.25 -9.51 7.60
CA HIS A 196 -2.44 -8.93 6.26
C HIS A 196 -2.11 -9.90 5.12
N LEU A 197 -1.19 -10.86 5.32
CA LEU A 197 -1.04 -11.99 4.41
C LEU A 197 -2.33 -12.81 4.35
N ARG A 198 -2.96 -13.05 5.51
CA ARG A 198 -4.28 -13.67 5.60
C ARG A 198 -5.36 -12.80 4.95
N GLY A 199 -5.33 -11.49 5.19
CA GLY A 199 -6.24 -10.51 4.62
C GLY A 199 -6.28 -10.58 3.08
N LEU A 200 -5.13 -10.63 2.42
CA LEU A 200 -5.05 -10.80 0.97
C LEU A 200 -5.72 -12.10 0.50
N ARG A 201 -5.51 -13.22 1.22
CA ARG A 201 -6.18 -14.49 0.92
C ARG A 201 -7.70 -14.36 1.00
N ARG A 202 -8.20 -13.71 2.05
CA ARG A 202 -9.64 -13.48 2.27
C ARG A 202 -10.29 -12.59 1.22
N MET A 203 -9.50 -11.76 0.54
CA MET A 203 -9.94 -10.94 -0.58
C MET A 203 -9.81 -11.63 -1.95
N GLY A 204 -9.59 -12.95 -1.97
CA GLY A 204 -9.59 -13.74 -3.21
C GLY A 204 -8.27 -13.67 -3.97
N VAL A 205 -7.14 -13.41 -3.30
CA VAL A 205 -5.81 -13.62 -3.87
C VAL A 205 -5.36 -15.05 -3.52
N SER A 206 -4.89 -15.81 -4.52
CA SER A 206 -4.45 -17.20 -4.31
C SER A 206 -3.16 -17.25 -3.48
N GLU A 207 -2.82 -18.42 -2.94
CA GLU A 207 -1.59 -18.58 -2.15
C GLU A 207 -0.36 -18.24 -2.97
N ALA A 208 -0.32 -18.80 -4.18
CA ALA A 208 0.75 -18.62 -5.12
C ALA A 208 0.89 -17.14 -5.49
N ASP A 209 -0.21 -16.44 -5.74
CA ASP A 209 -0.17 -15.00 -6.04
C ASP A 209 0.32 -14.17 -4.86
N VAL A 210 -0.10 -14.49 -3.62
CA VAL A 210 0.39 -13.78 -2.42
C VAL A 210 1.88 -14.04 -2.23
N GLU A 211 2.35 -15.27 -2.42
CA GLU A 211 3.77 -15.63 -2.33
C GLU A 211 4.62 -14.84 -3.35
N LEU A 212 4.13 -14.68 -4.58
CA LEU A 212 4.78 -13.85 -5.61
C LEU A 212 4.77 -12.35 -5.24
N VAL A 213 3.68 -11.84 -4.65
CA VAL A 213 3.64 -10.48 -4.09
C VAL A 213 4.68 -10.31 -2.98
N GLN A 214 4.82 -11.28 -2.07
CA GLN A 214 5.85 -11.22 -1.01
C GLN A 214 7.25 -11.18 -1.61
N GLN A 215 7.53 -11.99 -2.63
CA GLN A 215 8.83 -11.97 -3.32
C GLN A 215 9.11 -10.62 -3.99
N ALA A 216 8.09 -9.98 -4.59
CA ALA A 216 8.20 -8.64 -5.13
C ALA A 216 8.55 -7.59 -4.04
N ILE A 217 7.87 -7.64 -2.88
CA ILE A 217 8.17 -6.78 -1.73
C ILE A 217 9.62 -7.00 -1.26
N GLU A 218 10.05 -8.26 -1.13
CA GLU A 218 11.41 -8.57 -0.72
C GLU A 218 12.47 -8.05 -1.69
N ILE A 219 12.23 -8.09 -3.00
CA ILE A 219 13.16 -7.56 -4.01
C ILE A 219 13.40 -6.06 -3.74
N VAL A 220 12.34 -5.30 -3.51
CA VAL A 220 12.44 -3.86 -3.21
C VAL A 220 13.06 -3.63 -1.83
N ALA A 221 12.68 -4.39 -0.82
CA ALA A 221 13.24 -4.28 0.53
C ALA A 221 14.76 -4.56 0.55
N LYS A 222 15.21 -5.62 -0.14
CA LYS A 222 16.64 -5.94 -0.30
C LYS A 222 17.38 -4.83 -1.04
N TRP A 223 16.79 -4.30 -2.13
CA TRP A 223 17.36 -3.16 -2.87
C TRP A 223 17.53 -1.91 -1.98
N SER A 224 16.56 -1.68 -1.08
CA SER A 224 16.59 -0.61 -0.07
C SER A 224 17.54 -0.89 1.10
N GLY A 225 18.12 -2.09 1.19
CA GLY A 225 19.11 -2.48 2.21
C GLY A 225 18.52 -3.12 3.46
N LYS A 226 17.28 -3.62 3.41
CA LYS A 226 16.67 -4.39 4.52
C LYS A 226 17.10 -5.85 4.47
N ASP A 227 17.27 -6.45 5.64
CA ASP A 227 17.30 -7.89 5.81
C ASP A 227 15.87 -8.42 5.90
N VAL A 228 15.54 -9.41 5.08
CA VAL A 228 14.21 -10.03 5.02
C VAL A 228 14.18 -11.43 5.64
N THR A 229 15.31 -11.87 6.21
CA THR A 229 15.45 -13.20 6.79
C THR A 229 14.44 -13.39 7.92
N GLY A 230 13.69 -14.50 7.87
CA GLY A 230 12.71 -14.85 8.90
C GLY A 230 11.36 -14.13 8.80
N TRP A 231 11.12 -13.36 7.73
CA TRP A 231 9.79 -12.81 7.47
C TRP A 231 8.74 -13.93 7.33
N PRO A 232 7.53 -13.76 7.90
CA PRO A 232 6.44 -14.72 7.74
C PRO A 232 6.14 -15.01 6.27
N ARG A 233 5.82 -16.26 5.93
CA ARG A 233 5.40 -16.68 4.59
C ARG A 233 3.91 -16.97 4.58
N VAL A 234 3.23 -16.66 3.48
CA VAL A 234 1.80 -16.95 3.33
C VAL A 234 1.49 -18.44 3.50
N LYS A 235 2.37 -19.34 3.04
CA LYS A 235 2.23 -20.80 3.23
C LYS A 235 2.15 -21.23 4.71
N ASP A 236 2.72 -20.43 5.61
CA ASP A 236 2.74 -20.69 7.06
C ASP A 236 1.58 -19.96 7.76
N VAL A 237 0.72 -19.27 7.00
CA VAL A 237 -0.46 -18.54 7.47
C VAL A 237 -1.70 -19.28 7.01
N PRO A 238 -2.22 -20.23 7.82
CA PRO A 238 -3.41 -20.98 7.44
C PRO A 238 -4.61 -20.03 7.31
N ASP A 239 -5.36 -20.23 6.24
CA ASP A 239 -6.71 -19.70 6.07
C ASP A 239 -7.49 -20.58 5.10
N VAL A 240 -8.79 -20.70 5.31
CA VAL A 240 -9.66 -21.46 4.41
C VAL A 240 -10.17 -20.48 3.36
N ILE A 241 -9.61 -20.56 2.16
CA ILE A 241 -10.36 -20.10 0.98
C ILE A 241 -11.25 -21.30 0.63
N ASP A 242 -12.57 -21.12 0.69
CA ASP A 242 -13.46 -22.03 -0.02
C ASP A 242 -13.18 -21.79 -1.51
N ASP A 243 -12.36 -22.68 -2.10
CA ASP A 243 -12.06 -22.70 -3.54
C ASP A 243 -13.32 -23.00 -4.37
#